data_AF-A0AA90P8W7-F1
#
_entry.id   AF-A0AA90P8W7-F1
#
_cell.length_a   1.000
_cell.length_b   1.000
_cell.length_c   1.000
_cell.angle_alpha   90.00
_cell.angle_beta   90.00
_cell.angle_gamma   90.00
#
_symmetry.space_group_name_H-M   'P 1'
#
loop_
_entity.id
_entity.type
_entity.pdbx_description
1 polymer ?
#
loop_
_entity_poly.entity_id
_entity_poly.type
_entity_poly.pdbx_seq_one_letter_code
_entity_poly.pdbx_strand_id
1 'polypeptide(L)'
;MYVIGKREFINLFKGIKSVIIVMMLLVTSYYSAKFSDLLMSGIELTAKEAENIHTVGLLTLILLFGQLFVMGLSHDSLNRETHERTIRFLVTRTSRTSIILGKFLGIWLFWLICLTISFLLISIFSQKIDVFIFSQIMSLLTYQISLTILLSVLIPKPGFTMFLGIMVGLAFPIIGLWVSFTSNVWVSWMKFITPYYYLIREDYTFLVIVLLAGIMLVIANLIFKRREC
;
A
#
# COMPACT_ATOMS: atom_id res chain seq x y z
N MET A 1 19.55 10.23 2.50
CA MET A 1 18.24 9.71 2.03
C MET A 1 18.40 8.54 1.06
N TYR A 2 19.06 8.73 -0.10
CA TYR A 2 19.21 7.68 -1.13
C TYR A 2 19.76 6.35 -0.61
N VAL A 3 20.86 6.36 0.15
CA VAL A 3 21.48 5.13 0.68
C VAL A 3 20.53 4.35 1.61
N ILE A 4 19.73 5.07 2.41
CA ILE A 4 18.73 4.46 3.31
C ILE A 4 17.64 3.80 2.48
N GLY A 5 17.10 4.51 1.49
CA GLY A 5 16.07 3.95 0.60
C GLY A 5 16.57 2.75 -0.19
N LYS A 6 17.79 2.81 -0.75
CA LYS A 6 18.42 1.69 -1.43
C LYS A 6 18.56 0.47 -0.51
N ARG A 7 19.00 0.68 0.73
CA ARG A 7 19.13 -0.41 1.72
C ARG A 7 17.77 -1.04 2.03
N GLU A 8 16.75 -0.22 2.29
CA GLU A 8 15.39 -0.69 2.60
C GLU A 8 14.80 -1.48 1.43
N PHE A 9 14.93 -0.94 0.21
CA PHE A 9 14.52 -1.59 -1.03
C PHE A 9 15.17 -2.97 -1.22
N ILE A 10 16.50 -3.06 -1.11
CA ILE A 10 17.23 -4.32 -1.27
C ILE A 10 16.86 -5.33 -0.18
N ASN A 11 16.67 -4.86 1.05
CA ASN A 11 16.29 -5.72 2.17
C ASN A 11 14.91 -6.34 1.95
N LEU A 12 13.96 -5.58 1.40
CA LEU A 12 12.64 -6.11 1.07
C LEU A 12 12.74 -7.25 0.06
N PHE A 13 13.53 -7.15 -1.01
CA PHE A 13 13.69 -8.24 -1.98
C PHE A 13 14.35 -9.52 -1.45
N LYS A 14 15.10 -9.44 -0.34
CA LYS A 14 15.80 -10.60 0.24
C LYS A 14 14.92 -11.46 1.15
N GLY A 15 13.81 -10.93 1.66
CA GLY A 15 12.97 -11.62 2.63
C GLY A 15 12.12 -12.72 1.99
N ILE A 16 12.03 -13.91 2.61
CA ILE A 16 11.14 -14.98 2.12
C ILE A 16 9.67 -14.52 2.03
N LYS A 17 9.24 -13.67 2.98
CA LYS A 17 7.88 -13.10 3.03
C LYS A 17 7.56 -12.27 1.78
N SER A 18 8.52 -11.49 1.29
CA SER A 18 8.30 -10.65 0.11
C SER A 18 8.28 -11.48 -1.16
N VAL A 19 9.14 -12.50 -1.26
CA VAL A 19 9.12 -13.45 -2.39
C VAL A 19 7.76 -14.13 -2.52
N ILE A 20 7.17 -14.57 -1.40
CA ILE A 20 5.83 -15.16 -1.38
C ILE A 20 4.77 -14.15 -1.89
N ILE A 21 4.81 -12.90 -1.41
CA ILE A 21 3.86 -11.87 -1.83
C ILE A 21 4.02 -11.52 -3.31
N VAL A 22 5.26 -11.40 -3.80
CA VAL A 22 5.54 -11.15 -5.23
C VAL A 22 5.03 -12.31 -6.07
N MET A 23 5.26 -13.55 -5.66
CA MET A 23 4.72 -14.72 -6.35
C MET A 23 3.20 -14.71 -6.38
N MET A 24 2.54 -14.37 -5.27
CA MET A 24 1.08 -14.25 -5.21
C MET A 24 0.58 -13.16 -6.18
N LEU A 25 1.20 -11.99 -6.22
CA LEU A 25 0.85 -10.92 -7.17
C LEU A 25 1.00 -11.38 -8.62
N LEU A 26 2.09 -12.06 -8.97
CA LEU A 26 2.35 -12.55 -10.32
C LEU A 26 1.37 -13.65 -10.72
N VAL A 27 1.15 -14.63 -9.85
CA VAL A 27 0.19 -15.73 -10.06
C VAL A 27 -1.20 -15.15 -10.28
N THR A 28 -1.68 -14.29 -9.39
CA THR A 28 -2.99 -13.67 -9.54
C THR A 28 -3.08 -12.83 -10.80
N SER A 29 -2.03 -12.07 -11.15
CA SER A 29 -2.02 -11.30 -12.40
C SER A 29 -2.12 -12.19 -13.64
N TYR A 30 -1.41 -13.33 -13.66
CA TYR A 30 -1.44 -14.29 -14.75
C TYR A 30 -2.81 -14.96 -14.90
N TYR A 31 -3.37 -15.47 -13.81
CA TYR A 31 -4.68 -16.12 -13.84
C TYR A 31 -5.80 -15.14 -14.18
N SER A 32 -5.77 -13.92 -13.64
CA SER A 32 -6.78 -12.89 -13.96
C SER A 32 -6.74 -12.50 -15.43
N ALA A 33 -5.54 -12.38 -16.00
CA ALA A 33 -5.39 -12.02 -17.39
C ALA A 33 -5.84 -13.16 -18.34
N LYS A 34 -5.42 -14.41 -18.05
CA LYS A 34 -5.67 -15.59 -18.89
C LYS A 34 -7.11 -16.11 -18.83
N PHE A 35 -7.76 -16.05 -17.67
CA PHE A 35 -9.12 -16.58 -17.47
C PHE A 35 -10.18 -15.47 -17.38
N SER A 36 -9.86 -14.31 -17.95
CA SER A 36 -10.73 -13.15 -18.09
C SER A 36 -12.08 -13.49 -18.73
N ASP A 37 -12.08 -14.24 -19.83
CA ASP A 37 -13.32 -14.64 -20.53
C ASP A 37 -14.27 -15.46 -19.64
N LEU A 38 -13.70 -16.29 -18.74
CA LEU A 38 -14.48 -17.09 -17.79
C LEU A 38 -15.09 -16.19 -16.71
N LEU A 39 -14.35 -15.19 -16.25
CA LEU A 39 -14.87 -14.16 -15.33
C LEU A 39 -16.00 -13.34 -15.96
N MET A 40 -15.91 -13.03 -17.27
CA MET A 40 -16.98 -12.32 -18.00
C MET A 40 -18.28 -13.14 -18.02
N SER A 41 -18.18 -14.47 -18.14
CA SER A 41 -19.36 -15.34 -18.20
C SER A 41 -20.06 -15.54 -16.86
N GLY A 42 -19.38 -15.28 -15.74
CA GLY A 42 -19.89 -15.51 -14.39
C GLY A 42 -20.44 -14.27 -13.67
N ILE A 43 -20.25 -13.08 -14.24
CA ILE A 43 -20.62 -11.80 -13.61
C ILE A 43 -21.31 -10.92 -14.66
N GLU A 44 -22.52 -10.41 -14.35
CA GLU A 44 -23.15 -9.36 -15.15
C GLU A 44 -22.34 -8.06 -15.00
N LEU A 45 -21.46 -7.80 -15.97
CA LEU A 45 -20.58 -6.63 -15.98
C LEU A 45 -21.11 -5.55 -16.93
N THR A 46 -20.92 -4.30 -16.53
CA THR A 46 -21.15 -3.15 -17.40
C THR A 46 -20.12 -3.16 -18.54
N ALA A 47 -20.44 -2.60 -19.72
CA ALA A 47 -19.56 -2.61 -20.89
C ALA A 47 -18.13 -2.06 -20.61
N LYS A 48 -18.01 -1.11 -19.68
CA LYS A 48 -16.73 -0.52 -19.25
C LYS A 48 -15.94 -1.41 -18.26
N GLU A 49 -16.64 -2.17 -17.44
CA GLU A 49 -16.03 -3.10 -16.48
C GLU A 49 -15.55 -4.38 -17.20
N ALA A 50 -16.28 -4.78 -18.24
CA ALA A 50 -15.89 -5.85 -19.16
C ALA A 50 -14.56 -5.56 -19.87
N GLU A 51 -14.29 -4.31 -20.24
CA GLU A 51 -13.02 -3.91 -20.89
C GLU A 51 -11.81 -4.09 -19.96
N ASN A 52 -12.00 -3.85 -18.66
CA ASN A 52 -10.92 -3.88 -17.67
C ASN A 52 -10.79 -5.22 -16.93
N ILE A 53 -11.52 -6.25 -17.36
CA ILE A 53 -11.70 -7.47 -16.58
C ILE A 53 -10.38 -8.21 -16.27
N HIS A 54 -9.40 -8.09 -17.16
CA HIS A 54 -8.07 -8.68 -16.98
C HIS A 54 -7.35 -8.16 -15.73
N THR A 55 -7.68 -6.95 -15.27
CA THR A 55 -7.06 -6.30 -14.09
C THR A 55 -7.81 -6.57 -12.80
N VAL A 56 -9.04 -7.09 -12.86
CA VAL A 56 -9.97 -7.20 -11.72
C VAL A 56 -9.39 -8.04 -10.59
N GLY A 57 -8.75 -9.17 -10.89
CA GLY A 57 -8.19 -10.01 -9.83
C GLY A 57 -6.99 -9.39 -9.13
N LEU A 58 -6.13 -8.65 -9.85
CA LEU A 58 -5.04 -7.88 -9.22
C LEU A 58 -5.61 -6.76 -8.35
N LEU A 59 -6.61 -6.03 -8.85
CA LEU A 59 -7.28 -4.96 -8.13
C LEU A 59 -7.93 -5.47 -6.85
N THR A 60 -8.69 -6.57 -6.94
CA THR A 60 -9.35 -7.22 -5.79
C THR A 60 -8.33 -7.65 -4.74
N LEU A 61 -7.22 -8.26 -5.17
CA LEU A 61 -6.16 -8.71 -4.28
C LEU A 61 -5.49 -7.54 -3.54
N ILE A 62 -5.18 -6.43 -4.22
CA ILE A 62 -4.60 -5.25 -3.56
C ILE A 62 -5.64 -4.51 -2.68
N LEU A 63 -6.89 -4.45 -3.11
CA LEU A 63 -7.96 -3.77 -2.39
C LEU A 63 -8.24 -4.45 -1.03
N LEU A 64 -8.27 -5.78 -1.02
CA LEU A 64 -8.54 -6.58 0.18
C LEU A 64 -7.28 -6.88 1.00
N PHE A 65 -6.19 -7.29 0.36
CA PHE A 65 -4.99 -7.77 1.07
C PHE A 65 -3.80 -6.81 0.99
N GLY A 66 -3.86 -5.73 0.21
CA GLY A 66 -2.75 -4.78 0.06
C GLY A 66 -2.29 -4.21 1.41
N GLN A 67 -3.22 -3.76 2.26
CA GLN A 67 -2.86 -3.22 3.57
C GLN A 67 -2.20 -4.29 4.45
N LEU A 68 -2.67 -5.55 4.38
CA LEU A 68 -2.09 -6.67 5.10
C LEU A 68 -0.66 -6.97 4.61
N PHE A 69 -0.43 -6.96 3.29
CA PHE A 69 0.89 -7.22 2.72
C PHE A 69 1.90 -6.12 3.06
N VAL A 70 1.52 -4.85 2.88
CA VAL A 70 2.38 -3.70 3.20
C VAL A 70 2.77 -3.73 4.68
N MET A 71 1.80 -3.98 5.55
CA MET A 71 2.04 -4.03 6.98
C MET A 71 2.83 -5.29 7.39
N GLY A 72 2.55 -6.44 6.80
CA GLY A 72 3.30 -7.67 7.02
C GLY A 72 4.79 -7.56 6.66
N LEU A 73 5.12 -6.75 5.65
CA LEU A 73 6.49 -6.52 5.19
C LEU A 73 7.20 -5.33 5.87
N SER A 74 6.47 -4.31 6.30
CA SER A 74 7.08 -3.01 6.66
C SER A 74 6.59 -2.41 7.98
N HIS A 75 5.78 -3.13 8.77
CA HIS A 75 5.35 -2.67 10.10
C HIS A 75 6.51 -2.30 11.02
N ASP A 76 7.65 -2.97 10.88
CA ASP A 76 8.82 -2.81 11.74
C ASP A 76 9.90 -1.84 11.20
N SER A 77 9.58 -1.09 10.14
CA SER A 77 10.54 -0.26 9.41
C SER A 77 11.28 0.76 10.27
N LEU A 78 10.63 1.41 11.25
CA LEU A 78 11.24 2.40 12.15
C LEU A 78 11.34 1.92 13.60
N ASN A 79 10.33 1.20 14.08
CA ASN A 79 10.33 0.75 15.46
C ASN A 79 11.40 -0.29 15.78
N ARG A 80 11.84 -1.12 14.82
CA ARG A 80 12.92 -2.10 15.05
C ARG A 80 14.21 -1.37 15.41
N GLU A 81 14.57 -0.36 14.63
CA GLU A 81 15.77 0.45 14.88
C GLU A 81 15.65 1.29 16.16
N THR A 82 14.42 1.70 16.51
CA THR A 82 14.14 2.42 17.77
C THR A 82 14.29 1.49 18.97
N HIS A 83 13.75 0.26 18.87
CA HIS A 83 13.78 -0.76 19.92
C HIS A 83 15.20 -1.28 20.15
N GLU A 84 15.96 -1.54 19.09
CA GLU A 84 17.36 -1.98 19.14
C GLU A 84 18.35 -0.85 19.48
N ARG A 85 17.87 0.40 19.64
CA ARG A 85 18.67 1.61 19.86
C ARG A 85 19.68 1.93 18.75
N THR A 86 19.63 1.23 17.62
CA THR A 86 20.49 1.47 16.45
C THR A 86 20.15 2.78 15.74
N ILE A 87 18.94 3.32 15.96
CA ILE A 87 18.51 4.61 15.42
C ILE A 87 19.43 5.78 15.83
N ARG A 88 20.10 5.70 17.00
CA ARG A 88 21.06 6.72 17.47
C ARG A 88 22.24 6.91 16.50
N PHE A 89 22.68 5.83 15.86
CA PHE A 89 23.76 5.89 14.87
C PHE A 89 23.30 6.52 13.54
N LEU A 90 22.02 6.43 13.21
CA LEU A 90 21.47 7.07 12.01
C LEU A 90 21.23 8.56 12.21
N VAL A 91 20.67 8.95 13.36
CA VAL A 91 20.33 10.36 13.65
C VAL A 91 21.58 11.24 13.78
N THR A 92 22.73 10.69 14.19
CA THR A 92 24.00 11.43 14.23
C THR A 92 24.62 11.65 12.84
N ARG A 93 24.23 10.85 11.83
CA ARG A 93 24.80 10.91 10.47
C ARG A 93 23.86 11.54 9.44
N THR A 94 22.56 11.67 9.73
CA THR A 94 21.59 12.25 8.79
C THR A 94 20.40 12.86 9.50
N SER A 95 19.65 13.72 8.80
CA SER A 95 18.44 14.33 9.35
C SER A 95 17.33 13.30 9.55
N ARG A 96 16.53 13.49 10.59
CA ARG A 96 15.36 12.64 10.90
C ARG A 96 14.36 12.55 9.74
N THR A 97 14.16 13.65 9.02
CA THR A 97 13.29 13.69 7.83
C THR A 97 13.88 12.86 6.68
N SER A 98 15.20 12.88 6.48
CA SER A 98 15.86 12.03 5.49
C SER A 98 15.79 10.54 5.80
N ILE A 99 15.65 10.15 7.08
CA ILE A 99 15.44 8.75 7.49
C ILE A 99 14.04 8.29 7.07
N ILE A 100 13.00 9.05 7.46
CA ILE A 100 11.59 8.71 7.15
C ILE A 100 11.36 8.68 5.65
N LEU A 101 11.76 9.74 4.93
CA LEU A 101 11.61 9.78 3.48
C LEU A 101 12.44 8.70 2.78
N GLY A 102 13.64 8.39 3.30
CA GLY A 102 14.45 7.29 2.79
C GLY A 102 13.72 5.95 2.90
N LYS A 103 13.17 5.63 4.06
CA LYS A 103 12.41 4.38 4.29
C LYS A 103 11.14 4.33 3.46
N PHE A 104 10.38 5.42 3.42
CA PHE A 104 9.19 5.54 2.57
C PHE A 104 9.52 5.27 1.10
N LEU A 105 10.53 5.95 0.54
CA LEU A 105 10.91 5.77 -0.86
C LEU A 105 11.42 4.36 -1.15
N GLY A 106 12.15 3.73 -0.22
CA GLY A 106 12.60 2.35 -0.38
C GLY A 106 11.44 1.35 -0.46
N ILE A 107 10.46 1.48 0.43
CA ILE A 107 9.24 0.64 0.42
C ILE A 107 8.39 0.95 -0.82
N TRP A 108 8.23 2.23 -1.16
CA TRP A 108 7.44 2.67 -2.32
C TRP A 108 8.04 2.16 -3.65
N LEU A 109 9.36 2.23 -3.83
CA LEU A 109 10.04 1.71 -5.02
C LEU A 109 9.92 0.19 -5.15
N PHE A 110 9.94 -0.53 -4.02
CA PHE A 110 9.71 -1.98 -4.01
C PHE A 110 8.33 -2.28 -4.60
N TRP A 111 7.28 -1.64 -4.06
CA TRP A 111 5.91 -1.83 -4.52
C TRP A 111 5.68 -1.37 -5.96
N LEU A 112 6.29 -0.25 -6.37
CA LEU A 112 6.27 0.25 -7.74
C LEU A 112 6.78 -0.83 -8.72
N ILE A 113 7.93 -1.43 -8.42
CA ILE A 113 8.51 -2.46 -9.30
C ILE A 113 7.63 -3.71 -9.34
N CYS A 114 7.15 -4.19 -8.18
CA CYS A 114 6.26 -5.34 -8.13
C CYS A 114 4.99 -5.12 -8.95
N LEU A 115 4.32 -3.98 -8.79
CA LEU A 115 3.12 -3.67 -9.56
C LEU A 115 3.41 -3.47 -11.05
N THR A 116 4.53 -2.82 -11.39
CA THR A 116 4.89 -2.61 -12.80
C THR A 116 5.07 -3.95 -13.51
N ILE A 117 5.75 -4.92 -12.88
CA ILE A 117 5.92 -6.26 -13.46
C ILE A 117 4.56 -6.97 -13.59
N SER A 118 3.69 -6.89 -12.58
CA SER A 118 2.35 -7.47 -12.65
C SER A 118 1.49 -6.85 -13.76
N PHE A 119 1.55 -5.53 -13.95
CA PHE A 119 0.81 -4.84 -15.01
C PHE A 119 1.38 -5.13 -16.40
N LEU A 120 2.71 -5.22 -16.54
CA LEU A 120 3.34 -5.64 -17.80
C LEU A 120 2.90 -7.05 -18.18
N LEU A 121 2.80 -7.96 -17.22
CA LEU A 121 2.30 -9.31 -17.45
C LEU A 121 0.84 -9.27 -17.94
N ILE A 122 -0.04 -8.52 -17.28
CA ILE A 122 -1.45 -8.37 -17.71
C ILE A 122 -1.54 -7.77 -19.12
N SER A 123 -0.72 -6.77 -19.42
CA SER A 123 -0.72 -6.08 -20.70
C SER A 123 -0.38 -7.00 -21.88
N ILE A 124 0.50 -8.00 -21.68
CA ILE A 124 0.82 -9.00 -22.71
C ILE A 124 -0.43 -9.77 -23.17
N PHE A 125 -1.36 -10.06 -22.25
CA PHE A 125 -2.60 -10.78 -22.57
C PHE A 125 -3.72 -9.84 -23.01
N SER A 126 -3.87 -8.70 -22.33
CA SER A 126 -4.95 -7.73 -22.61
C SER A 126 -4.69 -6.88 -23.85
N GLN A 127 -3.44 -6.81 -24.34
CA GLN A 127 -3.00 -5.94 -25.45
C GLN A 127 -3.30 -4.44 -25.23
N LYS A 128 -3.57 -4.06 -23.97
CA LYS A 128 -3.84 -2.69 -23.52
C LYS A 128 -3.03 -2.38 -22.26
N ILE A 129 -2.82 -1.10 -22.00
CA ILE A 129 -2.15 -0.60 -20.80
C ILE A 129 -3.06 0.43 -20.13
N ASP A 130 -3.69 0.02 -19.03
CA ASP A 130 -4.55 0.90 -18.24
C ASP A 130 -3.74 1.68 -17.21
N VAL A 131 -3.12 2.77 -17.66
CA VAL A 131 -2.33 3.68 -16.82
C VAL A 131 -3.17 4.30 -15.71
N PHE A 132 -4.47 4.48 -15.95
CA PHE A 132 -5.40 5.01 -14.95
C PHE A 132 -5.56 4.06 -13.76
N ILE A 133 -5.86 2.78 -14.00
CA ILE A 133 -6.00 1.76 -12.95
C ILE A 133 -4.67 1.56 -12.23
N PHE A 134 -3.55 1.54 -12.97
CA PHE A 134 -2.22 1.51 -12.37
C PHE A 134 -2.02 2.67 -11.38
N SER A 135 -2.37 3.90 -11.77
CA SER A 135 -2.22 5.09 -10.93
C SER A 135 -3.12 5.04 -9.69
N GLN A 136 -4.34 4.53 -9.82
CA GLN A 136 -5.26 4.31 -8.70
C GLN A 136 -4.69 3.31 -7.68
N ILE A 137 -4.20 2.16 -8.15
CA ILE A 137 -3.61 1.14 -7.26
C ILE A 137 -2.32 1.68 -6.61
N MET A 138 -1.48 2.40 -7.35
CA MET A 138 -0.30 3.06 -6.79
C MET A 138 -0.65 4.11 -5.73
N SER A 139 -1.73 4.87 -5.92
CA SER A 139 -2.20 5.84 -4.92
C SER A 139 -2.66 5.15 -3.63
N LEU A 140 -3.37 4.03 -3.76
CA LEU A 140 -3.80 3.22 -2.62
C LEU A 140 -2.58 2.68 -1.85
N LEU A 141 -1.61 2.06 -2.53
CA LEU A 141 -0.39 1.58 -1.88
C LEU A 141 0.40 2.72 -1.21
N THR A 142 0.44 3.89 -1.84
CA THR A 142 1.09 5.08 -1.25
C THR A 142 0.47 5.46 0.09
N TYR A 143 -0.86 5.43 0.18
CA TYR A 143 -1.58 5.62 1.45
C TYR A 143 -1.26 4.53 2.46
N GLN A 144 -1.32 3.25 2.06
CA GLN A 144 -1.09 2.11 2.94
C GLN A 144 0.34 2.11 3.52
N ILE A 145 1.35 2.43 2.70
CA ILE A 145 2.75 2.55 3.13
C ILE A 145 2.92 3.70 4.12
N SER A 146 2.28 4.85 3.85
CA SER A 146 2.34 6.02 4.73
C SER A 146 1.71 5.74 6.08
N LEU A 147 0.58 5.03 6.11
CA LEU A 147 -0.06 4.56 7.34
C LEU A 147 0.85 3.61 8.12
N THR A 148 1.49 2.65 7.43
CA THR A 148 2.43 1.71 8.04
C THR A 148 3.62 2.42 8.70
N ILE A 149 4.20 3.42 8.02
CA ILE A 149 5.30 4.22 8.58
C ILE A 149 4.83 5.03 9.78
N LEU A 150 3.66 5.67 9.70
CA LEU A 150 3.08 6.41 10.81
C LEU A 150 2.90 5.51 12.05
N LEU A 151 2.34 4.32 11.87
CA LEU A 151 2.18 3.34 12.96
C LEU A 151 3.52 2.86 13.51
N SER A 152 4.52 2.65 12.64
CA SER A 152 5.88 2.28 13.06
C SER A 152 6.58 3.39 13.86
N VAL A 153 6.30 4.66 13.57
CA VAL A 153 6.78 5.79 14.39
C VAL A 153 6.06 5.85 15.73
N LEU A 154 4.73 5.73 15.73
CA LEU A 154 3.91 5.84 16.94
C LEU A 154 4.26 4.77 17.96
N ILE A 155 4.38 3.52 17.52
CA ILE A 155 4.51 2.37 18.41
C ILE A 155 5.96 1.86 18.40
N PRO A 156 6.73 2.06 19.49
CA PRO A 156 8.15 1.74 19.52
C PRO A 156 8.44 0.24 19.66
N LYS A 157 7.44 -0.59 20.00
CA LYS A 157 7.61 -2.03 20.21
C LYS A 157 7.20 -2.80 18.94
N PRO A 158 8.13 -3.51 18.26
CA PRO A 158 7.84 -4.23 17.02
C PRO A 158 6.71 -5.27 17.14
N GLY A 159 6.65 -6.00 18.26
CA GLY A 159 5.61 -7.00 18.50
C GLY A 159 4.18 -6.42 18.49
N PHE A 160 4.00 -5.21 19.04
CA PHE A 160 2.69 -4.53 19.03
C PHE A 160 2.32 -4.07 17.62
N THR A 161 3.28 -3.59 16.83
CA THR A 161 3.00 -3.22 15.43
C THR A 161 2.73 -4.40 14.52
N MET A 162 3.28 -5.58 14.83
CA MET A 162 2.95 -6.80 14.10
C MET A 162 1.50 -7.19 14.33
N PHE A 163 1.07 -7.24 15.60
CA PHE A 163 -0.32 -7.56 15.96
C PHE A 163 -1.31 -6.53 15.41
N LEU A 164 -1.07 -5.24 15.67
CA LEU A 164 -1.90 -4.17 15.12
C LEU A 164 -1.87 -4.18 13.59
N GLY A 165 -0.75 -4.58 13.00
CA GLY A 165 -0.63 -4.65 11.57
C GLY A 165 -1.54 -5.69 10.91
N ILE A 166 -1.72 -6.85 11.55
CA ILE A 166 -2.67 -7.87 11.11
C ILE A 166 -4.10 -7.38 11.33
N MET A 167 -4.40 -6.83 12.51
CA MET A 167 -5.73 -6.30 12.84
C MET A 167 -6.16 -5.19 11.87
N VAL A 168 -5.29 -4.20 11.65
CA VAL A 168 -5.53 -3.12 10.69
C VAL A 168 -5.57 -3.69 9.27
N GLY A 169 -4.66 -4.59 8.90
CA GLY A 169 -4.63 -5.22 7.58
C GLY A 169 -5.95 -5.88 7.18
N LEU A 170 -6.63 -6.54 8.13
CA LEU A 170 -7.92 -7.19 7.90
C LEU A 170 -9.12 -6.24 8.07
N ALA A 171 -9.08 -5.36 9.07
CA ALA A 171 -10.19 -4.45 9.34
C ALA A 171 -10.30 -3.32 8.32
N PHE A 172 -9.18 -2.86 7.76
CA PHE A 172 -9.13 -1.72 6.84
C PHE A 172 -10.01 -1.89 5.60
N PRO A 173 -9.96 -2.99 4.83
CA PRO A 173 -10.87 -3.20 3.70
C PRO A 173 -12.34 -3.35 4.13
N ILE A 174 -12.61 -4.05 5.23
CA ILE A 174 -13.97 -4.30 5.71
C ILE A 174 -14.64 -2.97 6.09
N ILE A 175 -13.96 -2.17 6.92
CA ILE A 175 -14.45 -0.85 7.34
C ILE A 175 -14.50 0.09 6.14
N GLY A 176 -13.48 0.07 5.28
CA GLY A 176 -13.41 0.93 4.09
C GLY A 176 -14.58 0.74 3.13
N LEU A 177 -14.93 -0.51 2.84
CA LEU A 177 -16.09 -0.85 2.01
C LEU A 177 -17.40 -0.50 2.72
N TRP A 178 -17.57 -0.91 3.97
CA TRP A 178 -18.80 -0.63 4.73
C TRP A 178 -19.09 0.86 4.85
N VAL A 179 -18.09 1.66 5.20
CA VAL A 179 -18.20 3.11 5.30
C VAL A 179 -18.53 3.71 3.94
N SER A 180 -17.94 3.23 2.84
CA SER A 180 -18.21 3.75 1.49
C SER A 180 -19.68 3.60 1.09
N PHE A 181 -20.33 2.48 1.45
CA PHE A 181 -21.72 2.19 1.10
C PHE A 181 -22.77 2.69 2.11
N THR A 182 -22.39 3.05 3.34
CA THR A 182 -23.38 3.45 4.36
C THR A 182 -24.00 4.83 4.10
N SER A 183 -25.31 5.00 4.25
CA SER A 183 -26.00 6.29 4.10
C SER A 183 -26.15 7.08 5.42
N ASN A 184 -25.70 6.51 6.53
CA ASN A 184 -25.87 7.10 7.85
C ASN A 184 -25.04 8.41 8.00
N VAL A 185 -25.72 9.52 8.28
CA VAL A 185 -25.13 10.87 8.43
C VAL A 185 -23.98 10.90 9.45
N TRP A 186 -24.10 10.16 10.55
CA TRP A 186 -23.09 10.11 11.62
C TRP A 186 -21.78 9.43 11.20
N VAL A 187 -21.82 8.55 10.20
CA VAL A 187 -20.66 7.79 9.72
C VAL A 187 -20.20 8.30 8.35
N SER A 188 -21.06 9.04 7.63
CA SER A 188 -20.80 9.51 6.27
C SER A 188 -19.55 10.39 6.15
N TRP A 189 -19.20 11.15 7.18
CA TRP A 189 -17.98 11.97 7.18
C TRP A 189 -16.69 11.12 7.16
N MET A 190 -16.71 9.89 7.72
CA MET A 190 -15.54 9.01 7.72
C MET A 190 -15.17 8.51 6.32
N LYS A 191 -16.10 8.57 5.36
CA LYS A 191 -15.86 8.23 3.95
C LYS A 191 -14.75 9.06 3.34
N PHE A 192 -14.60 10.31 3.76
CA PHE A 192 -13.59 11.21 3.20
C PHE A 192 -12.17 10.90 3.67
N ILE A 193 -12.01 10.09 4.72
CA ILE A 193 -10.70 9.66 5.24
C ILE A 193 -10.29 8.33 4.60
N THR A 194 -11.25 7.50 4.19
CA THR A 194 -10.96 6.19 3.61
C THR A 194 -10.58 6.32 2.13
N PRO A 195 -9.48 5.67 1.67
CA PRO A 195 -9.08 5.74 0.28
C PRO A 195 -10.08 5.05 -0.66
N TYR A 196 -10.86 4.08 -0.15
CA TYR A 196 -11.86 3.33 -0.89
C TYR A 196 -12.96 4.21 -1.51
N TYR A 197 -13.39 5.25 -0.80
CA TYR A 197 -14.43 6.15 -1.29
C TYR A 197 -14.03 6.87 -2.59
N TYR A 198 -12.76 7.25 -2.71
CA TYR A 198 -12.24 7.95 -3.88
C TYR A 198 -11.87 7.00 -5.02
N LEU A 199 -11.64 5.71 -4.74
CA LEU A 199 -11.37 4.69 -5.75
C LEU A 199 -12.64 4.23 -6.47
N ILE A 200 -13.75 4.11 -5.75
CA ILE A 200 -15.04 3.66 -6.30
C ILE A 200 -15.60 4.65 -7.33
N ARG A 201 -15.25 5.94 -7.23
CA ARG A 201 -15.80 7.00 -8.09
C ARG A 201 -15.23 7.05 -9.51
N GLU A 202 -14.24 6.21 -9.84
CA GLU A 202 -13.55 6.18 -11.15
C GLU A 202 -13.09 7.55 -11.70
N ASP A 203 -12.96 8.56 -10.83
CA ASP A 203 -12.55 9.92 -11.17
C ASP A 203 -11.10 10.19 -10.75
N TYR A 204 -10.55 11.34 -11.15
CA TYR A 204 -9.23 11.84 -10.70
C TYR A 204 -9.14 12.15 -9.20
N THR A 205 -10.19 11.86 -8.43
CA THR A 205 -10.23 11.99 -6.97
C THR A 205 -9.23 11.11 -6.24
N PHE A 206 -8.64 10.10 -6.90
CA PHE A 206 -7.54 9.30 -6.35
C PHE A 206 -6.32 10.16 -5.94
N LEU A 207 -6.16 11.38 -6.50
CA LEU A 207 -5.12 12.32 -6.08
C LEU A 207 -5.28 12.77 -4.61
N VAL A 208 -6.51 12.79 -4.09
CA VAL A 208 -6.77 13.08 -2.66
C VAL A 208 -6.13 12.03 -1.76
N ILE A 209 -6.06 10.77 -2.22
CA ILE A 209 -5.41 9.68 -1.49
C ILE A 209 -3.91 9.97 -1.30
N VAL A 210 -3.25 10.49 -2.33
CA VAL A 210 -1.85 10.89 -2.28
C VAL A 210 -1.65 12.07 -1.33
N LEU A 211 -2.57 13.03 -1.33
CA LEU A 211 -2.55 14.16 -0.39
C LEU A 211 -2.67 13.67 1.06
N LEU A 212 -3.62 12.77 1.36
CA LEU A 212 -3.78 12.15 2.68
C LEU A 212 -2.51 11.39 3.10
N ALA A 213 -1.89 10.66 2.18
CA ALA A 213 -0.61 9.99 2.40
C ALA A 213 0.50 10.98 2.79
N GLY A 214 0.59 12.12 2.08
CA GLY A 214 1.51 13.20 2.39
C GLY A 214 1.30 13.78 3.79
N ILE A 215 0.04 14.03 4.19
CA ILE A 215 -0.29 14.48 5.54
C ILE A 215 0.18 13.46 6.60
N MET A 216 -0.07 12.16 6.39
CA MET A 216 0.38 11.12 7.32
C MET A 216 1.91 11.08 7.46
N LEU A 217 2.65 11.26 6.37
CA LEU A 217 4.12 11.34 6.42
C LEU A 217 4.62 12.60 7.15
N VAL A 218 3.96 13.74 6.96
CA VAL A 218 4.28 14.97 7.70
C VAL A 218 4.05 14.76 9.20
N ILE A 219 2.91 14.17 9.59
CA ILE A 219 2.62 13.83 10.98
C ILE A 219 3.68 12.88 11.54
N ALA A 220 4.01 11.81 10.81
CA ALA A 220 5.05 10.85 11.21
C ALA A 220 6.41 11.56 11.43
N ASN A 221 6.77 12.49 10.55
CA ASN A 221 7.99 13.28 10.66
C ASN A 221 7.98 14.22 11.88
N LEU A 222 6.86 14.90 12.17
CA LEU A 222 6.73 15.76 13.33
C LEU A 222 6.85 14.98 14.65
N ILE A 223 6.21 13.81 14.74
CA ILE A 223 6.29 12.95 15.91
C ILE A 223 7.71 12.44 16.10
N PHE A 224 8.35 11.97 15.02
CA PHE A 224 9.71 11.46 15.09
C PHE A 224 10.74 12.55 15.44
N LYS A 225 10.51 13.81 15.06
CA LYS A 225 11.34 14.96 15.48
C LYS A 225 11.22 15.28 16.97
N ARG A 226 10.06 15.04 17.59
CA ARG A 226 9.84 15.30 19.02
C ARG A 226 10.34 14.18 19.92
N ARG A 227 10.53 12.97 19.38
CA ARG A 227 10.98 11.83 20.17
C ARG A 227 12.45 11.96 20.56
N GLU A 228 12.76 11.79 21.83
CA GLU A 228 14.13 11.59 22.28
C GLU A 228 14.48 10.11 22.03
N CYS A 229 15.51 9.86 21.22
CA CYS A 229 15.95 8.51 20.83
C CYS A 229 17.36 8.26 21.37
#